data_AF-A0AA38FE56-F1
#
_entry.id   AF-A0AA38FE56-F1
#
_cell.length_a   1.000
_cell.length_b   1.000
_cell.length_c   1.000
_cell.angle_alpha   90.00
_cell.angle_beta   90.00
_cell.angle_gamma   90.00
#
_symmetry.space_group_name_H-M   'P 1'
#
loop_
_entity.id
_entity.type
_entity.pdbx_description
1 polymer ?
#
loop_
_entity_poly.entity_id
_entity_poly.type
_entity_poly.pdbx_seq_one_letter_code
_entity_poly.pdbx_strand_id
1 'polypeptide(L)'
;RLYNLGARKYIVSGIGPLGCIPYQLSNAGSVDGECIASTNKLVLSFNTRLKDLINNLNSKLPMATIVYLNTYNVVSEIIQNYQNYGLININTACCGSGGRFKGRVSCLPHSPYCGEDRH
;
A
#
# COMPACT_ATOMS: atom_id res chain seq x y z
N ARG A 1 -3.51 12.71 20.68
CA ARG A 1 -2.99 11.91 21.83
C ARG A 1 -1.47 11.90 21.89
N LEU A 2 -0.75 11.40 20.88
CA LEU A 2 0.73 11.36 20.88
C LEU A 2 1.38 12.75 21.10
N TYR A 3 0.79 13.81 20.53
CA TYR A 3 1.25 15.19 20.75
C TYR A 3 1.20 15.61 22.24
N ASN A 4 0.15 15.23 22.96
CA ASN A 4 0.00 15.51 24.38
C ASN A 4 0.99 14.69 25.24
N LEU A 5 1.55 13.62 24.68
CA LEU A 5 2.61 12.81 25.30
C LEU A 5 4.02 13.29 24.92
N GLY A 6 4.14 14.45 24.25
CA GLY A 6 5.43 15.05 23.90
C GLY A 6 5.95 14.73 22.50
N ALA A 7 5.27 13.90 21.70
CA ALA A 7 5.71 13.65 20.34
C ALA A 7 5.59 14.92 19.47
N ARG A 8 6.63 15.20 18.69
CA ARG A 8 6.72 16.41 17.83
C ARG A 8 7.02 16.10 16.37
N LYS A 9 7.50 14.92 16.02
CA LYS A 9 7.82 14.53 14.64
C LYS A 9 6.99 13.32 14.25
N TYR A 10 6.31 13.41 13.11
CA TYR A 10 5.41 12.37 12.62
C TYR A 10 5.64 12.15 11.14
N ILE A 11 5.64 10.89 10.72
CA ILE A 11 5.49 10.51 9.32
C ILE A 11 4.14 9.82 9.21
N VAL A 12 3.30 10.32 8.31
CA VAL A 12 1.98 9.76 8.04
C VAL A 12 1.96 9.32 6.58
N SER A 13 1.87 8.02 6.38
CA SER A 13 1.77 7.40 5.07
C SER A 13 0.35 7.51 4.52
N GLY A 14 0.23 7.90 3.25
CA GLY A 14 -0.98 7.60 2.48
C GLY A 14 -1.16 6.10 2.29
N ILE A 15 -2.33 5.69 1.83
CA ILE A 15 -2.62 4.31 1.44
C ILE A 15 -2.00 4.07 0.06
N GLY A 16 -1.23 2.98 -0.08
CA GLY A 16 -0.72 2.51 -1.39
C GLY A 16 -1.86 2.11 -2.34
N PRO A 17 -1.57 1.75 -3.60
CA PRO A 17 -2.59 1.37 -4.59
C PRO A 17 -3.27 0.03 -4.21
N LEU A 18 -4.25 0.09 -3.31
CA LEU A 18 -4.88 -1.08 -2.71
C LEU A 18 -5.50 -2.00 -3.76
N GLY A 19 -6.04 -1.45 -4.85
CA GLY A 19 -6.61 -2.23 -5.96
C GLY A 19 -5.60 -3.11 -6.68
N CYS A 20 -4.29 -2.93 -6.46
CA CYS A 20 -3.24 -3.74 -7.06
C CYS A 20 -2.78 -4.91 -6.17
N ILE A 21 -3.25 -5.01 -4.92
CA ILE A 21 -2.76 -6.07 -4.02
C ILE A 21 -3.30 -7.45 -4.45
N PRO A 22 -2.54 -8.53 -4.24
CA PRO A 22 -2.94 -9.89 -4.65
C PRO A 22 -4.33 -10.31 -4.15
N TYR A 23 -4.73 -9.87 -2.95
CA TYR A 23 -6.06 -10.13 -2.40
C TYR A 23 -7.17 -9.48 -3.25
N GLN A 24 -7.03 -8.20 -3.61
CA GLN A 24 -8.03 -7.49 -4.43
C GLN A 24 -8.11 -8.12 -5.82
N LEU A 25 -6.96 -8.40 -6.44
CA LEU A 25 -6.90 -9.03 -7.76
C LEU A 25 -7.55 -10.43 -7.74
N SER A 26 -7.23 -11.25 -6.73
CA SER A 26 -7.77 -12.61 -6.61
C SER A 26 -9.28 -12.63 -6.35
N ASN A 27 -9.81 -11.66 -5.61
CA ASN A 27 -11.24 -11.58 -5.29
C ASN A 27 -12.05 -10.96 -6.42
N ALA A 28 -11.50 -9.97 -7.12
CA ALA A 28 -12.12 -9.41 -8.30
C ALA A 28 -12.06 -10.35 -9.52
N GLY A 29 -11.24 -11.41 -9.46
CA GLY A 29 -11.06 -12.33 -10.58
C GLY A 29 -10.30 -11.71 -11.74
N SER A 30 -9.38 -10.77 -11.45
CA SER A 30 -8.53 -10.15 -12.46
C SER A 30 -7.78 -11.24 -13.26
N VAL A 31 -7.66 -11.03 -14.57
CA VAL A 31 -7.06 -12.03 -15.46
C VAL A 31 -5.60 -11.66 -15.70
N ASP A 32 -5.33 -10.45 -16.15
CA ASP A 32 -4.02 -9.91 -16.48
C ASP A 32 -3.27 -9.27 -15.29
N GLY A 33 -3.94 -9.13 -14.14
CA GLY A 33 -3.38 -8.41 -12.99
C GLY A 33 -3.64 -6.91 -13.04
N GLU A 34 -4.56 -6.46 -13.90
CA GLU A 34 -5.05 -5.09 -13.88
C GLU A 34 -5.60 -4.72 -12.50
N CYS A 35 -5.13 -3.58 -12.00
CA CYS A 35 -5.55 -3.07 -10.70
C CYS A 35 -7.01 -2.64 -10.70
N ILE A 36 -7.70 -2.86 -9.58
CA ILE A 36 -9.11 -2.53 -9.44
C ILE A 36 -9.29 -1.01 -9.30
N ALA A 37 -9.72 -0.36 -10.40
CA ALA A 37 -9.81 1.10 -10.52
C ALA A 37 -10.76 1.73 -9.50
N SER A 38 -11.90 1.09 -9.21
CA SER A 38 -12.86 1.58 -8.20
C SER A 38 -12.26 1.61 -6.79
N THR A 39 -11.50 0.58 -6.42
CA THR A 39 -10.75 0.52 -5.15
C THR A 39 -9.70 1.63 -5.10
N ASN A 40 -8.91 1.82 -6.17
CA ASN A 40 -7.89 2.88 -6.21
C ASN A 40 -8.48 4.29 -6.19
N LYS A 41 -9.67 4.50 -6.77
CA LYS A 41 -10.40 5.79 -6.68
C LYS A 41 -10.76 6.14 -5.23
N LEU A 42 -11.21 5.16 -4.44
CA LEU A 42 -11.50 5.35 -3.02
C LEU A 42 -10.23 5.69 -2.23
N VAL A 43 -9.13 4.97 -2.50
CA VAL A 43 -7.82 5.24 -1.92
C VAL A 43 -7.35 6.66 -2.21
N LEU A 44 -7.44 7.11 -3.45
CA LEU A 44 -7.03 8.46 -3.84
C LEU A 44 -7.88 9.54 -3.14
N SER A 45 -9.19 9.33 -3.02
CA SER A 45 -10.07 10.24 -2.27
C SER A 45 -9.70 10.32 -0.79
N PHE A 46 -9.40 9.18 -0.17
CA PHE A 46 -8.93 9.12 1.22
C PHE A 46 -7.60 9.87 1.39
N ASN A 47 -6.63 9.60 0.52
CA ASN A 47 -5.30 10.22 0.57
C ASN A 47 -5.35 11.75 0.41
N THR A 48 -6.23 12.26 -0.45
CA THR A 48 -6.48 13.71 -0.58
C THR A 48 -6.95 14.31 0.74
N ARG A 49 -7.98 13.73 1.36
CA ARG A 49 -8.51 14.21 2.65
C ARG A 49 -7.50 14.06 3.79
N LEU A 50 -6.70 13.00 3.78
CA LEU A 50 -5.62 12.79 4.73
C LEU A 50 -4.55 13.89 4.63
N LYS A 51 -4.17 14.26 3.41
CA LYS A 51 -3.22 15.36 3.18
C LYS A 51 -3.77 16.69 3.69
N ASP A 52 -5.05 16.99 3.45
CA ASP A 52 -5.70 18.19 3.97
C ASP A 52 -5.72 18.21 5.51
N LEU A 53 -6.01 17.08 6.14
CA LEU A 53 -5.97 16.94 7.59
C LEU A 53 -4.55 17.16 8.13
N ILE A 54 -3.52 16.61 7.49
CA ILE A 54 -2.12 16.81 7.89
C ILE A 54 -1.74 18.28 7.81
N ASN A 55 -2.13 18.98 6.74
CA ASN A 55 -1.91 20.42 6.60
C ASN A 55 -2.61 21.20 7.73
N ASN A 56 -3.84 20.84 8.07
CA ASN A 56 -4.58 21.45 9.17
C ASN A 56 -3.96 21.17 10.54
N LEU A 57 -3.40 19.98 10.75
CA LEU A 57 -2.74 19.64 12.01
C LEU A 57 -1.41 20.36 12.17
N ASN A 58 -0.62 20.51 11.09
CA ASN A 58 0.61 21.28 11.10
C ASN A 58 0.36 22.76 11.48
N SER A 59 -0.78 23.34 11.12
CA SER A 59 -1.12 24.71 11.53
C SER A 59 -1.65 24.83 12.97
N LYS A 60 -2.22 23.75 13.53
CA LYS A 60 -2.84 23.74 14.86
C LYS A 60 -1.94 23.22 15.98
N LEU A 61 -0.90 22.45 15.65
CA LEU A 61 -0.02 21.82 16.63
C LEU A 61 1.34 22.53 16.64
N PRO A 62 1.53 23.55 17.49
CA PRO A 62 2.78 24.29 17.52
C PRO A 62 3.95 23.37 17.87
N MET A 63 5.11 23.63 17.23
CA MET A 63 6.32 22.82 17.36
C MET A 63 6.20 21.36 16.86
N ALA A 64 5.06 20.95 16.31
CA ALA A 64 4.93 19.66 15.64
C ALA A 64 5.29 19.78 14.15
N THR A 65 5.89 18.73 13.61
CA THR A 65 6.13 18.54 12.19
C THR A 65 5.54 17.21 11.79
N ILE A 66 4.54 17.25 10.91
CA ILE A 66 3.88 16.08 10.35
C ILE A 66 4.17 16.05 8.86
N VAL A 67 4.92 15.04 8.42
CA VAL A 67 5.28 14.82 7.02
C VAL A 67 4.33 13.80 6.41
N TYR A 68 3.74 14.14 5.26
CA TYR A 68 2.96 13.20 4.46
C TYR A 68 3.87 12.43 3.51
N LEU A 69 3.79 11.09 3.56
CA LEU A 69 4.45 10.22 2.60
C LEU A 69 3.44 9.79 1.53
N ASN A 70 3.70 10.16 0.26
CA ASN A 70 2.87 9.78 -0.88
C ASN A 70 3.13 8.34 -1.32
N THR A 71 2.75 7.40 -0.47
CA THR A 71 2.96 5.96 -0.66
C THR A 71 2.23 5.42 -1.89
N TYR A 72 1.10 6.03 -2.28
CA TYR A 72 0.42 5.66 -3.53
C TYR A 72 1.34 5.80 -4.73
N ASN A 73 2.01 6.94 -4.87
CA ASN A 73 2.88 7.21 -6.02
C ASN A 73 4.15 6.34 -5.97
N VAL A 74 4.79 6.24 -4.79
CA VAL A 74 5.99 5.42 -4.60
C VAL A 74 5.72 3.96 -4.99
N VAL A 75 4.62 3.38 -4.51
CA VAL A 75 4.30 1.98 -4.82
C VAL A 75 3.82 1.81 -6.26
N SER A 76 3.09 2.79 -6.82
CA SER A 76 2.67 2.73 -8.23
C SER A 76 3.87 2.75 -9.17
N GLU A 77 4.89 3.55 -8.87
CA GLU A 77 6.15 3.59 -9.61
C GLU A 77 6.85 2.23 -9.58
N ILE A 78 6.95 1.62 -8.40
CA ILE A 78 7.53 0.27 -8.27
C ILE A 78 6.70 -0.74 -9.05
N ILE A 79 5.38 -0.70 -9.01
CA ILE A 79 4.52 -1.64 -9.76
C ILE A 79 4.72 -1.49 -11.28
N GLN A 80 4.84 -0.26 -11.78
CA GLN A 80 5.01 0.01 -13.21
C GLN A 80 6.41 -0.35 -13.71
N ASN A 81 7.43 -0.13 -12.87
CA ASN A 81 8.84 -0.26 -13.23
C ASN A 81 9.55 -1.35 -12.43
N TYR A 82 8.84 -2.40 -12.01
CA TYR A 82 9.30 -3.38 -11.02
C TYR A 82 10.62 -4.07 -11.37
N GLN A 83 10.86 -4.30 -12.66
CA GLN A 83 12.13 -4.85 -13.16
C GLN A 83 13.33 -3.94 -12.88
N ASN A 84 13.15 -2.61 -12.90
CA ASN A 84 14.20 -1.64 -12.54
C ASN A 84 14.54 -1.68 -11.05
N TYR A 85 13.64 -2.22 -10.23
CA TYR A 85 13.85 -2.46 -8.80
C TYR A 85 14.32 -3.88 -8.51
N GLY A 86 14.65 -4.67 -9.54
CA GLY A 86 15.11 -6.06 -9.40
C GLY A 86 14.00 -7.04 -9.05
N LEU A 87 12.73 -6.64 -9.19
CA LEU A 87 11.60 -7.52 -8.92
C LEU A 87 11.24 -8.33 -10.17
N ILE A 88 10.81 -9.57 -9.98
CA ILE A 88 10.31 -10.42 -11.08
C ILE A 88 8.77 -10.53 -11.12
N ASN A 89 8.08 -10.17 -10.04
CA ASN A 89 6.62 -10.25 -9.94
C ASN A 89 6.07 -9.19 -8.98
N ILE A 90 4.92 -8.58 -9.34
CA ILE A 90 4.26 -7.56 -8.51
C ILE A 90 2.83 -7.88 -8.08
N ASN A 91 2.21 -8.89 -8.68
CA ASN A 91 0.78 -9.13 -8.55
C ASN A 91 0.46 -10.43 -7.83
N THR A 92 1.43 -11.33 -7.66
CA THR A 92 1.26 -12.63 -7.02
C THR A 92 1.82 -12.60 -5.61
N ALA A 93 1.04 -13.07 -4.64
CA ALA A 93 1.49 -13.12 -3.26
C ALA A 93 2.67 -14.10 -3.09
N CYS A 94 3.69 -13.67 -2.35
CA CYS A 94 4.85 -14.50 -1.99
C CYS A 94 4.45 -15.65 -1.05
N CYS A 95 3.54 -15.39 -0.11
CA CYS A 95 2.93 -16.39 0.78
C CYS A 95 1.39 -16.27 0.72
N GLY A 96 0.71 -17.35 1.13
CA GLY A 96 -0.75 -17.46 1.02
C GLY A 96 -1.17 -18.36 -0.14
N SER A 97 -2.48 -18.46 -0.34
CA SER A 97 -3.05 -19.34 -1.37
C SER A 97 -4.41 -18.84 -1.88
N GLY A 98 -4.94 -19.53 -2.88
CA GLY A 98 -6.27 -19.27 -3.43
C GLY A 98 -6.32 -18.10 -4.42
N GLY A 99 -7.06 -18.32 -5.51
CA GLY A 99 -7.14 -17.41 -6.65
C GLY A 99 -5.87 -17.39 -7.51
N ARG A 100 -5.94 -16.71 -8.67
CA ARG A 100 -4.84 -16.64 -9.64
C ARG A 100 -3.57 -16.01 -9.05
N PHE A 101 -3.74 -15.08 -8.13
CA PHE A 101 -2.65 -14.30 -7.53
C PHE A 101 -2.27 -14.75 -6.11
N LYS A 102 -2.77 -15.91 -5.65
CA LYS A 102 -2.47 -16.48 -4.33
C LYS A 102 -2.82 -15.59 -3.14
N GLY A 103 -3.76 -14.66 -3.33
CA GLY A 103 -4.08 -13.64 -2.35
C GLY A 103 -5.39 -13.85 -1.58
N ARG A 104 -6.21 -14.87 -1.89
CA ARG A 104 -7.53 -15.02 -1.22
C ARG A 104 -7.40 -15.43 0.24
N VAL A 105 -6.45 -16.31 0.53
CA VAL A 105 -6.16 -16.82 1.87
C VAL A 105 -4.83 -16.22 2.31
N SER A 106 -4.84 -15.56 3.47
CA SER A 106 -3.64 -15.00 4.08
C SER A 106 -2.66 -16.10 4.47
N CYS A 107 -1.43 -15.71 4.78
CA CYS A 107 -0.38 -16.66 5.16
C CYS A 107 -0.74 -17.31 6.51
N LEU A 108 -0.97 -18.63 6.48
CA LEU A 108 -1.22 -19.46 7.65
C LEU A 108 0.10 -19.95 8.25
N PRO A 109 0.11 -20.44 9.52
CA PRO A 109 1.27 -21.11 10.09
C PRO A 109 1.83 -22.17 9.13
N HIS A 110 3.14 -22.19 8.93
CA HIS A 110 3.86 -23.09 8.01
C HIS A 110 3.54 -22.91 6.51
N SER A 111 2.93 -21.79 6.09
CA SER A 111 2.78 -21.50 4.66
C SER A 111 4.14 -21.37 3.98
N PRO A 112 4.36 -22.02 2.82
CA PRO A 112 5.57 -21.80 2.05
C PRO A 112 5.59 -20.35 1.56
N TYR A 113 6.78 -19.76 1.57
CA TYR A 113 7.04 -18.45 0.99
C TYR A 113 7.75 -18.63 -0.36
N CYS A 114 7.79 -17.56 -1.15
CA CYS A 114 8.56 -17.52 -2.38
C CYS A 114 10.06 -17.62 -2.06
N GLY A 115 10.82 -18.41 -2.83
CA GLY A 115 12.28 -18.51 -2.65
C GLY A 115 12.98 -17.20 -3.03
N GLU A 116 14.27 -17.07 -2.68
CA GLU A 116 15.06 -15.85 -2.93
C GLU A 116 15.08 -15.43 -4.41
N ASP A 117 14.96 -16.39 -5.33
CA ASP A 117 14.90 -16.15 -6.79
C ASP A 117 13.58 -15.55 -7.30
N ARG A 118 12.63 -15.27 -6.39
CA ARG A 118 11.28 -14.77 -6.72
C ARG A 118 10.98 -13.37 -6.18
N HIS A 119 12.02 -12.64 -5.75
CA HIS A 119 11.91 -11.22 -5.44
C HIS A 119 11.80 -10.39 -6.71
#